data_AF-A0A7C6I0H3-F1
#
_entry.id   AF-A0A7C6I0H3-F1
#
_cell.length_a   1.000
_cell.length_b   1.000
_cell.length_c   1.000
_cell.angle_alpha   90.00
_cell.angle_beta   90.00
_cell.angle_gamma   90.00
#
_symmetry.space_group_name_H-M   'P 1'
#
loop_
_entity.id
_entity.type
_entity.pdbx_description
1 polymer ?
#
loop_
_entity_poly.entity_id
_entity_poly.type
_entity_poly.pdbx_seq_one_letter_code
_entity_poly.pdbx_strand_id
1 'polypeptide(L)'
;THQVRDLENLIDPIIILDNKAVLMNASLEEISEKLYFGLHSTIPTHALYSEPVPGGYLCVMENDDLGESKVNLEALFNATMQHKKRMQELFVANAAEASAPSLRPE
;
A
#
# COMPACT_ATOMS: atom_id res chain seq x y z
N THR A 1 -17.60 24.07 -18.53
CA THR A 1 -18.09 22.80 -17.92
C THR A 1 -16.93 21.94 -17.42
N HIS A 2 -15.95 22.51 -16.73
CA HIS A 2 -14.73 21.83 -16.27
C HIS A 2 -14.37 22.29 -14.84
N GLN A 3 -15.35 22.32 -13.94
CA GLN A 3 -15.13 22.75 -12.55
C GLN A 3 -15.94 21.94 -11.53
N VAL A 4 -16.31 20.69 -11.85
CA VAL A 4 -17.17 19.87 -10.97
C VAL A 4 -16.69 18.41 -10.87
N ARG A 5 -15.43 18.10 -11.20
CA ARG A 5 -14.90 16.73 -11.03
C ARG A 5 -13.60 16.60 -10.24
N ASP A 6 -12.96 17.70 -9.87
CA ASP A 6 -11.77 17.66 -9.01
C ASP A 6 -12.11 17.59 -7.51
N LEU A 7 -13.30 17.06 -7.18
CA LEU A 7 -13.81 16.86 -5.83
C LEU A 7 -14.11 15.38 -5.55
N GLU A 8 -13.47 14.45 -6.27
CA GLU A 8 -13.73 13.00 -6.16
C GLU A 8 -12.62 12.22 -5.45
N ASN A 9 -11.45 12.81 -5.18
CA ASN A 9 -10.41 12.17 -4.33
C ASN A 9 -10.62 12.47 -2.83
N LEU A 10 -11.89 12.48 -2.39
CA LEU A 10 -12.31 12.77 -1.01
C LEU A 10 -12.22 11.53 -0.10
N ILE A 11 -11.20 10.68 -0.26
CA ILE A 11 -10.95 9.57 0.68
C ILE A 11 -9.49 9.59 1.12
N ASP A 12 -9.37 9.65 2.44
CA ASP A 12 -8.19 9.99 3.22
C ASP A 12 -7.04 8.99 3.07
N PRO A 13 -5.79 9.47 3.21
CA PRO A 13 -4.65 8.58 3.34
C PRO A 13 -4.87 7.56 4.47
N ILE A 14 -4.54 6.30 4.21
CA ILE A 14 -4.60 5.22 5.19
C ILE A 14 -3.36 5.30 6.07
N ILE A 15 -3.57 5.49 7.36
CA ILE A 15 -2.51 5.54 8.37
C ILE A 15 -2.63 4.32 9.28
N ILE A 16 -1.57 3.52 9.37
CA ILE A 16 -1.44 2.42 10.34
C ILE A 16 -0.39 2.80 11.38
N LEU A 17 -0.79 2.76 12.66
CA LEU A 17 0.04 3.13 13.80
C LEU A 17 0.36 1.90 14.65
N ASP A 18 1.57 1.84 15.19
CA ASP A 18 2.00 0.85 16.18
C ASP A 18 2.85 1.52 17.26
N ASN A 19 2.47 1.38 18.53
CA ASN A 19 3.19 1.96 19.67
C ASN A 19 3.59 3.44 19.52
N LYS A 20 2.69 4.27 18.97
CA LYS A 20 2.88 5.70 18.66
C LYS A 20 3.83 6.00 17.48
N ALA A 21 4.30 4.98 16.78
CA ALA A 21 5.04 5.13 15.53
C ALA A 21 4.10 4.93 14.33
N VAL A 22 4.34 5.70 13.27
CA VAL A 22 3.69 5.49 11.98
C VAL A 22 4.37 4.31 11.29
N LEU A 23 3.62 3.24 11.02
CA LEU A 23 4.11 2.12 10.22
C LEU A 23 3.89 2.34 8.73
N MET A 24 2.77 2.99 8.39
CA MET A 24 2.36 3.23 7.02
C MET A 24 1.50 4.49 6.97
N ASN A 25 1.70 5.32 5.96
CA ASN A 25 0.87 6.47 5.61
C ASN A 25 0.88 6.61 4.09
N ALA A 26 -0.18 6.14 3.43
CA ALA A 26 -0.27 6.13 1.98
C ALA A 26 -1.73 6.18 1.50
N SER A 27 -1.95 6.73 0.32
CA SER A 27 -3.24 6.67 -0.36
C SER A 27 -3.56 5.24 -0.81
N LEU A 28 -4.84 4.95 -1.05
CA LEU A 28 -5.25 3.65 -1.62
C LEU A 28 -4.60 3.37 -2.97
N GLU A 29 -4.36 4.41 -3.78
CA GLU A 29 -3.68 4.32 -5.07
C GLU A 29 -2.23 3.85 -4.88
N GLU A 30 -1.45 4.53 -4.05
CA GLU A 30 -0.06 4.13 -3.73
C GLU A 30 0.01 2.73 -3.12
N ILE A 31 -0.97 2.35 -2.30
CA ILE A 31 -1.05 1.00 -1.74
C ILE A 31 -1.28 -0.02 -2.85
N SER A 32 -2.21 0.23 -3.78
CA SER A 32 -2.47 -0.67 -4.90
C SER A 32 -1.32 -0.74 -5.92
N GLU A 33 -0.53 0.33 -6.05
CA GLU A 33 0.66 0.34 -6.90
C GLU A 33 1.81 -0.46 -6.30
N LYS A 34 1.95 -0.48 -4.96
CA LYS A 34 3.05 -1.17 -4.27
C LYS A 34 2.70 -2.58 -3.81
N LEU A 35 1.43 -2.85 -3.54
CA LEU A 35 0.92 -4.13 -3.04
C LEU A 35 -0.18 -4.66 -3.94
N TYR A 36 -0.12 -5.96 -4.20
CA TYR A 36 -1.13 -6.69 -4.94
C TYR A 36 -1.95 -7.56 -3.99
N PHE A 37 -3.27 -7.47 -4.14
CA PHE A 37 -4.27 -8.22 -3.39
C PHE A 37 -4.99 -9.19 -4.32
N GLY A 38 -4.76 -10.49 -4.16
CA GLY A 38 -5.25 -11.50 -5.10
C GLY A 38 -5.76 -12.77 -4.44
N LEU A 39 -6.73 -13.43 -5.10
CA LEU A 39 -7.16 -14.77 -4.74
C LEU A 39 -6.32 -15.79 -5.49
N HIS A 40 -5.67 -16.68 -4.75
CA HIS A 40 -4.86 -17.76 -5.32
C HIS A 40 -5.33 -19.13 -4.82
N SER A 41 -5.26 -20.14 -5.68
CA SER A 41 -5.58 -21.52 -5.30
C SER A 41 -4.55 -22.11 -4.31
N THR A 42 -3.32 -21.59 -4.34
CA THR A 42 -2.21 -21.95 -3.44
C THR A 42 -1.51 -20.69 -2.97
N ILE A 43 -0.95 -20.70 -1.75
CA ILE A 43 -0.22 -19.57 -1.19
C ILE A 43 1.09 -19.35 -1.99
N PRO A 44 1.31 -18.19 -2.62
CA PRO A 44 2.56 -17.87 -3.30
C PRO A 44 3.74 -17.80 -2.32
N THR A 45 4.95 -18.17 -2.77
CA THR A 45 6.15 -18.19 -1.92
C THR A 45 6.60 -16.81 -1.45
N HIS A 46 6.24 -15.76 -2.19
CA HIS A 46 6.58 -14.36 -1.92
C HIS A 46 5.41 -13.57 -1.32
N ALA A 47 4.36 -14.26 -0.84
CA ALA A 47 3.26 -13.61 -0.16
C ALA A 47 3.73 -13.02 1.19
N LEU A 48 3.49 -11.72 1.39
CA LEU A 48 3.64 -11.03 2.67
C LEU A 48 2.54 -11.41 3.65
N TYR A 49 1.36 -11.79 3.15
CA TYR A 49 0.28 -12.29 3.98
C TYR A 49 -0.59 -13.22 3.16
N SER A 50 -1.21 -14.19 3.83
CA SER A 50 -2.22 -15.05 3.23
C SER A 50 -3.24 -15.46 4.26
N GLU A 51 -4.52 -15.46 3.87
CA GLU A 51 -5.59 -16.00 4.69
C GLU A 51 -6.53 -16.91 3.88
N PRO A 52 -7.04 -18.00 4.48
CA PRO A 52 -7.98 -18.87 3.82
C PRO A 52 -9.34 -18.17 3.68
N VAL A 53 -9.87 -18.16 2.46
CA VAL A 53 -11.19 -17.60 2.14
C VAL A 53 -11.98 -18.59 1.28
N PRO A 54 -13.31 -18.47 1.19
CA PRO A 54 -14.08 -19.29 0.26
C PRO A 54 -13.56 -19.13 -1.17
N GLY A 55 -13.07 -20.21 -1.76
CA GLY A 55 -12.49 -20.22 -3.11
C GLY A 55 -10.97 -20.19 -3.20
N GLY A 56 -10.23 -20.14 -2.08
CA GLY A 56 -8.77 -20.23 -2.09
C GLY A 56 -8.12 -19.48 -0.93
N TYR A 57 -7.07 -18.71 -1.25
CA TYR A 57 -6.33 -17.89 -0.30
C TYR A 57 -6.27 -16.45 -0.79
N LEU A 58 -6.75 -15.51 0.03
CA LEU A 58 -6.48 -14.10 -0.22
C LEU A 58 -5.04 -13.84 0.17
N CYS A 59 -4.21 -13.44 -0.78
CA CYS A 59 -2.79 -13.19 -0.58
C CYS A 59 -2.50 -11.70 -0.79
N VAL A 60 -1.56 -11.19 0.00
CA VAL A 60 -0.97 -9.85 -0.16
C VAL A 60 0.49 -10.05 -0.50
N MET A 61 0.95 -9.41 -1.56
CA MET A 61 2.32 -9.50 -2.06
C MET A 61 2.74 -8.14 -2.61
N GLU A 62 4.04 -7.97 -2.87
CA GLU A 62 4.52 -6.79 -3.58
C GLU A 62 4.04 -6.82 -5.03
N ASN A 63 3.69 -5.66 -5.56
CA ASN A 63 3.12 -5.54 -6.89
C ASN A 63 4.21 -5.39 -7.97
N ASP A 64 5.09 -6.39 -8.08
CA ASP A 64 6.21 -6.38 -9.04
C ASP A 64 5.73 -6.33 -10.50
N ASP A 65 4.55 -6.89 -10.78
CA ASP A 65 3.95 -6.95 -12.12
C ASP A 65 3.06 -5.73 -12.44
N LEU A 66 2.95 -4.76 -11.53
CA LEU A 66 2.06 -3.59 -11.65
C LEU A 66 0.60 -3.98 -11.99
N GLY A 67 0.14 -5.09 -11.42
CA GLY A 67 -1.22 -5.60 -11.60
C GLY A 67 -2.24 -4.76 -10.86
N GLU A 68 -3.38 -4.50 -11.48
CA GLU A 68 -4.49 -3.84 -10.81
C GLU A 68 -5.13 -4.79 -9.78
N SER A 69 -5.29 -4.30 -8.55
CA SER A 69 -6.01 -5.02 -7.50
C SER A 69 -6.78 -4.08 -6.60
N LYS A 70 -7.90 -4.57 -6.05
CA LYS A 70 -8.67 -3.82 -5.06
C LYS A 70 -8.04 -4.03 -3.69
N VAL A 71 -7.64 -2.94 -3.04
CA VAL A 71 -7.09 -2.97 -1.69
C VAL A 71 -8.11 -3.57 -0.73
N ASN A 72 -7.72 -4.63 -0.03
CA ASN A 72 -8.46 -5.17 1.10
C ASN A 72 -7.83 -4.63 2.40
N LEU A 73 -8.58 -3.79 3.13
CA LEU A 73 -8.08 -3.10 4.33
C LEU A 73 -7.75 -4.06 5.48
N GLU A 74 -8.48 -5.16 5.63
CA GLU A 74 -8.23 -6.16 6.66
C GLU A 74 -6.94 -6.93 6.36
N ALA A 75 -6.80 -7.41 5.12
CA ALA A 75 -5.58 -8.07 4.66
C ALA A 75 -4.36 -7.14 4.70
N LEU A 76 -4.54 -5.86 4.33
CA LEU A 76 -3.52 -4.81 4.44
C LEU A 76 -3.08 -4.61 5.89
N PHE A 77 -4.03 -4.49 6.82
CA PHE A 77 -3.73 -4.34 8.24
C PHE A 77 -2.95 -5.55 8.76
N ASN A 78 -3.41 -6.76 8.45
CA ASN A 78 -2.76 -8.00 8.89
C ASN A 78 -1.36 -8.15 8.30
N ALA A 79 -1.19 -7.89 7.00
CA ALA A 79 0.12 -7.86 6.34
C ALA A 79 1.06 -6.85 6.98
N THR A 80 0.54 -5.65 7.32
CA THR A 80 1.32 -4.61 7.99
C THR A 80 1.75 -5.02 9.40
N MET A 81 0.87 -5.67 10.16
CA MET A 81 1.19 -6.14 11.50
C MET A 81 2.21 -7.29 11.50
N GLN A 82 2.17 -8.17 10.50
CA GLN A 82 3.11 -9.29 10.36
C GLN A 82 4.47 -8.85 9.81
N HIS A 83 4.48 -7.91 8.87
CA HIS A 83 5.69 -7.45 8.17
C HIS A 83 5.95 -5.95 8.37
N LYS A 84 5.93 -5.49 9.63
CA LYS A 84 6.09 -4.07 10.02
C LYS A 84 7.29 -3.39 9.35
N LYS A 85 8.47 -4.03 9.42
CA LYS A 85 9.72 -3.50 8.85
C LYS A 85 9.62 -3.34 7.33
N ARG A 86 9.02 -4.31 6.64
CA ARG A 86 8.88 -4.26 5.17
C ARG A 86 7.91 -3.17 4.75
N MET A 87 6.78 -3.02 5.45
CA MET A 87 5.84 -1.93 5.16
C MET A 87 6.45 -0.55 5.43
N GLN A 88 7.28 -0.41 6.48
CA GLN A 88 8.01 0.83 6.70
C GLN A 88 8.98 1.15 5.56
N GLU A 89 9.73 0.17 5.05
CA GLU A 89 10.60 0.36 3.89
C GLU A 89 9.80 0.75 2.63
N LEU A 90 8.63 0.15 2.41
CA LEU A 90 7.78 0.41 1.25
C LEU A 90 7.08 1.78 1.31
N PHE A 91 6.66 2.25 2.49
CA PHE A 91 5.76 3.41 2.61
C PHE A 91 6.32 4.61 3.40
N VAL A 92 7.37 4.45 4.22
CA VAL A 92 7.94 5.56 5.01
C VAL A 92 9.16 6.19 4.32
N ALA A 93 9.83 5.48 3.40
CA ALA A 93 11.05 5.97 2.74
C ALA A 93 10.86 7.22 1.86
N ASN A 94 9.64 7.54 1.41
CA ASN A 94 9.37 8.69 0.54
C ASN A 94 9.20 10.04 1.25
N ALA A 95 9.22 10.09 2.59
CA ALA A 95 9.16 11.37 3.30
C ALA A 95 10.47 12.18 3.23
N ALA A 96 11.59 11.57 2.83
CA ALA A 96 12.90 12.20 2.85
C ALA A 96 13.32 12.90 1.53
N GLU A 97 12.73 12.56 0.39
CA GLU A 97 13.16 13.10 -0.92
C GLU A 97 12.47 14.41 -1.33
N ALA A 98 11.40 14.84 -0.65
CA ALA A 98 10.70 16.09 -0.94
C ALA A 98 11.44 17.37 -0.45
N SER A 99 12.66 17.25 0.07
CA SER A 99 13.45 18.36 0.63
C SER A 99 14.70 18.73 -0.18
N ALA A 100 14.87 18.24 -1.41
CA ALA A 100 15.97 18.67 -2.27
C ALA A 100 15.66 20.06 -2.87
N PRO A 101 16.41 21.13 -2.51
CA PRO A 101 16.25 22.40 -3.20
C PRO A 101 16.76 22.21 -4.62
N SER A 102 15.90 22.43 -5.61
CA SER A 102 16.30 22.67 -7.00
C SER A 102 17.26 23.85 -7.04
N LEU A 103 18.55 23.60 -6.90
CA LEU A 103 19.60 24.53 -7.29
C LEU A 103 19.58 24.63 -8.82
N ARG A 104 18.93 25.68 -9.32
CA ARG A 104 19.13 26.13 -10.70
C ARG A 104 20.57 26.66 -10.81
N PRO A 105 21.39 26.21 -11.77
CA PRO A 105 22.56 26.97 -12.16
C PRO A 105 22.12 28.15 -13.06
N GLU A 106 22.84 29.26 -12.93
CA GLU A 106 22.68 30.53 -13.65
C GLU A 106 22.86 30.41 -15.17
#